data_AF-A0A2E0GXQ9-F1
#
_entry.id   AF-A0A2E0GXQ9-F1
#
_cell.length_a   1.000
_cell.length_b   1.000
_cell.length_c   1.000
_cell.angle_alpha   90.00
_cell.angle_beta   90.00
_cell.angle_gamma   90.00
#
_symmetry.space_group_name_H-M   'P 1'
#
loop_
_entity.id
_entity.type
_entity.pdbx_description
1 polymer ?
#
loop_
_entity_poly.entity_id
_entity_poly.type
_entity_poly.pdbx_seq_one_letter_code
_entity_poly.pdbx_strand_id
1 'polypeptide(L)'
;MSNDKSIKDDQEYQLPDNDEFLVDSVSDNSDEIFEESDSDDIDRESESGSKLEDVLLKIKSHCIELADRFPLLKSKKVIITVGFIASLMIVVHFVTPSPKPVNTASMQKSNVSQQVQVQSPAPMSTVTQSRLNDLSAKQDSSQRSVSQLTSKVDQLSSSLSSVEQSQRMTNQSIRELTQQMKQLSVQMNKLEKEQAALAKPKGESAVPSAKPVTYHIKAVESGRAWILGSNGVSKSVIVGDTINKRYGTVLAIDADQGLVYTSSKMTISFGSNDR
;
A
#
# COMPACT_ATOMS: atom_id res chain seq x y z
N MET A 1 48.72 14.95 31.23
CA MET A 1 48.26 16.26 30.71
C MET A 1 46.79 16.09 30.35
N SER A 2 45.97 16.94 30.96
CA SER A 2 44.54 16.75 31.15
C SER A 2 43.73 16.90 29.85
N ASN A 3 42.72 16.03 29.73
CA ASN A 3 41.61 16.19 28.79
C ASN A 3 40.74 17.35 29.25
N ASP A 4 40.52 18.34 28.38
CA ASP A 4 39.41 19.28 28.54
C ASP A 4 38.53 19.22 27.29
N LYS A 5 37.38 18.58 27.46
CA LYS A 5 36.34 18.41 26.44
C LYS A 5 35.26 19.43 26.80
N SER A 6 35.39 20.65 26.29
CA SER A 6 34.36 21.66 26.43
C SER A 6 33.18 21.30 25.53
N ILE A 7 32.13 20.77 26.14
CA ILE A 7 30.80 20.63 25.55
C ILE A 7 30.18 22.04 25.53
N LYS A 8 29.85 22.55 24.34
CA LYS A 8 29.01 23.74 24.18
C LYS A 8 27.60 23.26 23.89
N ASP A 9 26.76 23.38 24.90
CA ASP A 9 25.32 23.12 24.88
C ASP A 9 24.58 24.37 24.42
N ASP A 10 24.52 24.64 23.10
CA ASP A 10 23.71 25.74 22.56
C ASP A 10 23.01 25.35 21.24
N GLN A 11 22.47 24.13 21.13
CA GLN A 11 21.51 23.82 20.06
C GLN A 11 20.09 24.06 20.55
N GLU A 12 19.71 25.33 20.46
CA GLU A 12 18.35 25.84 20.57
C GLU A 12 17.45 25.12 19.54
N TYR A 13 16.56 24.27 20.05
CA TYR A 13 15.55 23.58 19.26
C TYR A 13 14.49 24.61 18.80
N GLN A 14 14.60 25.07 17.55
CA GLN A 14 13.47 25.71 16.87
C GLN A 14 12.53 24.61 16.35
N LEU A 15 11.35 24.53 16.94
CA LEU A 15 10.26 23.71 16.43
C LEU A 15 9.76 24.30 15.10
N PRO A 16 9.50 23.48 14.07
CA PRO A 16 8.77 23.95 12.91
C PRO A 16 7.32 24.28 13.30
N ASP A 17 6.90 25.51 13.01
CA ASP A 17 5.51 25.96 13.07
C ASP A 17 4.66 25.10 12.13
N ASN A 18 4.00 24.09 12.69
CA ASN A 18 3.00 23.27 12.02
C ASN A 18 1.61 23.71 12.48
N ASP A 19 1.14 24.86 11.98
CA ASP A 19 -0.27 25.27 12.06
C ASP A 19 -0.83 25.48 10.65
N GLU A 20 -0.88 24.38 9.89
CA GLU A 20 -1.70 24.28 8.68
C GLU A 20 -2.71 23.14 8.90
N PHE A 21 -3.73 23.42 9.74
CA PHE A 21 -4.88 22.54 9.91
C PHE A 21 -6.12 23.14 9.25
N LEU A 22 -6.43 22.50 8.14
CA LEU A 22 -7.54 22.59 7.21
C LEU A 22 -8.91 22.40 7.89
N VAL A 23 -9.87 23.30 7.62
CA VAL A 23 -11.30 22.97 7.61
C VAL A 23 -12.00 23.77 6.53
N ASP A 24 -11.99 23.25 5.30
CA ASP A 24 -12.94 23.65 4.28
C ASP A 24 -14.29 23.00 4.61
N SER A 25 -15.19 23.82 5.13
CA SER A 25 -16.60 23.50 5.31
C SER A 25 -17.32 23.56 3.97
N VAL A 26 -17.46 22.41 3.30
CA VAL A 26 -18.38 22.25 2.16
C VAL A 26 -19.80 22.15 2.69
N SER A 27 -20.55 23.21 2.40
CA SER A 27 -21.97 23.34 2.58
C SER A 27 -22.72 22.39 1.66
N ASP A 28 -23.53 21.53 2.28
CA ASP A 28 -24.94 21.31 2.01
C ASP A 28 -25.53 21.96 0.74
N ASN A 29 -26.21 21.12 -0.08
CA ASN A 29 -27.56 21.32 -0.62
C ASN A 29 -27.70 20.82 -2.07
N SER A 30 -28.38 19.69 -2.29
CA SER A 30 -29.29 19.47 -3.43
C SER A 30 -30.06 18.16 -3.28
N ASP A 31 -31.28 18.30 -2.76
CA ASP A 31 -32.43 17.47 -3.11
C ASP A 31 -32.70 17.50 -4.62
N GLU A 32 -32.79 16.33 -5.26
CA GLU A 32 -33.63 16.03 -6.44
C GLU A 32 -33.92 14.52 -6.35
N ILE A 33 -35.10 14.05 -5.91
CA ILE A 33 -36.38 13.99 -6.65
C ILE A 33 -36.17 13.62 -8.12
N PHE A 34 -36.26 12.33 -8.48
CA PHE A 34 -36.98 11.92 -9.69
C PHE A 34 -37.34 10.42 -9.74
N GLU A 35 -38.65 10.20 -9.78
CA GLU A 35 -39.46 9.16 -10.42
C GLU A 35 -39.02 7.69 -10.43
N GLU A 36 -39.70 6.96 -9.56
CA GLU A 36 -40.35 5.67 -9.82
C GLU A 36 -40.89 5.59 -11.27
N SER A 37 -40.25 4.75 -12.09
CA SER A 37 -40.77 4.36 -13.40
C SER A 37 -40.88 2.84 -13.42
N ASP A 38 -42.11 2.38 -13.25
CA ASP A 38 -42.60 1.10 -13.75
C ASP A 38 -42.29 0.99 -15.25
N SER A 39 -41.73 -0.14 -15.67
CA SER A 39 -41.91 -0.62 -17.05
C SER A 39 -41.55 -2.11 -17.16
N ASP A 40 -42.61 -2.89 -17.19
CA ASP A 40 -42.91 -3.98 -18.13
C ASP A 40 -41.99 -5.21 -18.22
N ASP A 41 -42.62 -6.31 -17.82
CA ASP A 41 -42.39 -7.68 -18.24
C ASP A 41 -42.04 -7.82 -19.73
N ILE A 42 -40.84 -8.31 -20.01
CA ILE A 42 -40.53 -8.99 -21.27
C ILE A 42 -39.97 -10.36 -20.92
N ASP A 43 -40.87 -11.31 -20.74
CA ASP A 43 -40.59 -12.74 -20.88
C ASP A 43 -40.21 -12.99 -22.35
N ARG A 44 -38.91 -13.10 -22.61
CA ARG A 44 -38.41 -13.66 -23.86
C ARG A 44 -37.41 -14.75 -23.57
N GLU A 45 -37.93 -15.98 -23.63
CA GLU A 45 -37.16 -17.22 -23.72
C GLU A 45 -35.96 -17.03 -24.66
N SER A 46 -34.75 -17.21 -24.12
CA SER A 46 -33.56 -17.42 -24.92
C SER A 46 -32.75 -18.57 -24.33
N GLU A 47 -33.00 -19.75 -24.87
CA GLU A 47 -32.28 -21.02 -24.71
C GLU A 47 -30.79 -20.97 -25.14
N SER A 48 -30.16 -19.79 -25.18
CA SER A 48 -28.72 -19.60 -25.42
C SER A 48 -27.94 -19.16 -24.16
N GLY A 49 -28.62 -19.04 -23.02
CA GLY A 49 -28.01 -18.68 -21.74
C GLY A 49 -27.10 -19.77 -21.15
N SER A 50 -27.37 -21.06 -21.35
CA SER A 50 -26.66 -22.12 -20.63
C SER A 50 -25.18 -22.23 -20.98
N LYS A 51 -24.77 -21.97 -22.23
CA LYS A 51 -23.36 -21.99 -22.63
C LYS A 51 -22.59 -20.74 -22.20
N LEU A 52 -23.25 -19.57 -22.21
CA LEU A 52 -22.65 -18.34 -21.72
C LEU A 52 -22.53 -18.35 -20.21
N GLU A 53 -23.55 -18.84 -19.50
CA GLU A 53 -23.51 -19.06 -18.05
C GLU A 53 -22.41 -20.04 -17.68
N ASP A 54 -22.24 -21.16 -18.39
CA ASP A 54 -21.14 -22.11 -18.11
C ASP A 54 -19.76 -21.50 -18.35
N VAL A 55 -19.60 -20.72 -19.42
CA VAL A 55 -18.35 -19.98 -19.70
C VAL A 55 -18.12 -18.90 -18.65
N LEU A 56 -19.17 -18.21 -18.21
CA LEU A 56 -19.11 -17.14 -17.22
C LEU A 56 -18.82 -17.69 -15.82
N LEU A 57 -19.39 -18.85 -15.46
CA LEU A 57 -19.08 -19.61 -14.24
C LEU A 57 -17.64 -20.13 -14.26
N LYS A 58 -17.16 -20.61 -15.42
CA LYS A 58 -15.77 -21.06 -15.59
C LYS A 58 -14.76 -19.92 -15.57
N ILE A 59 -15.13 -18.73 -16.05
CA ILE A 59 -14.34 -17.51 -15.92
C ILE A 59 -14.37 -17.00 -14.48
N LYS A 60 -15.54 -17.02 -13.81
CA LYS A 60 -15.66 -16.64 -12.39
C LYS A 60 -14.82 -17.55 -11.50
N SER A 61 -14.83 -18.87 -11.72
CA SER A 61 -14.00 -19.79 -10.94
C SER A 61 -12.50 -19.54 -11.15
N HIS A 62 -12.07 -19.31 -12.40
CA HIS A 62 -10.68 -18.93 -12.70
C HIS A 62 -10.29 -17.57 -12.10
N CYS A 63 -11.20 -16.59 -12.09
CA CYS A 63 -10.96 -15.28 -11.49
C CYS A 63 -10.88 -15.33 -9.96
N ILE A 64 -11.67 -16.20 -9.31
CA ILE A 64 -11.62 -16.42 -7.86
C ILE A 64 -10.32 -17.13 -7.47
N GLU A 65 -9.88 -18.13 -8.25
CA GLU A 65 -8.60 -18.82 -8.04
C GLU A 65 -7.38 -17.89 -8.27
N LEU A 66 -7.50 -16.92 -9.18
CA LEU A 66 -6.50 -15.87 -9.38
C LEU A 66 -6.54 -14.79 -8.28
N ALA A 67 -7.72 -14.47 -7.73
CA ALA A 67 -7.87 -13.49 -6.67
C ALA A 67 -7.21 -13.95 -5.36
N ASP A 68 -7.20 -15.26 -5.08
CA ASP A 68 -6.57 -15.83 -3.89
C ASP A 68 -5.03 -15.82 -3.95
N ARG A 69 -4.46 -15.72 -5.16
CA ARG A 69 -3.01 -15.61 -5.37
C ARG A 69 -2.46 -14.18 -5.26
N PHE A 70 -3.33 -13.16 -5.23
CA PHE A 70 -2.91 -11.75 -5.19
C PHE A 70 -3.62 -10.97 -4.08
N PRO A 71 -3.15 -11.05 -2.82
CA PRO A 71 -3.69 -10.28 -1.69
C PRO A 71 -3.58 -8.75 -1.85
N LEU A 72 -2.91 -8.28 -2.92
CA LEU A 72 -2.71 -6.87 -3.27
C LEU A 72 -3.95 -6.18 -3.86
N LEU A 73 -5.01 -6.93 -4.22
CA LEU A 73 -6.21 -6.40 -4.88
C LEU A 73 -7.25 -5.78 -3.92
N LYS A 74 -7.00 -5.71 -2.60
CA LYS A 74 -7.95 -5.11 -1.65
C LYS A 74 -8.10 -3.59 -1.78
N SER A 75 -7.14 -2.90 -2.38
CA SER A 75 -7.23 -1.45 -2.55
C SER A 75 -7.89 -1.08 -3.89
N LYS A 76 -8.94 -0.26 -3.84
CA LYS A 76 -9.67 0.23 -5.04
C LYS A 76 -8.72 0.88 -6.05
N LYS A 77 -7.65 1.53 -5.57
CA LYS A 77 -6.62 2.19 -6.40
C LYS A 77 -5.80 1.18 -7.21
N VAL A 78 -5.40 0.06 -6.61
CA VAL A 78 -4.62 -0.99 -7.31
C VAL A 78 -5.46 -1.71 -8.36
N ILE A 79 -6.75 -1.95 -8.10
CA ILE A 79 -7.67 -2.53 -9.11
C ILE A 79 -7.75 -1.63 -10.35
N ILE A 80 -7.91 -0.32 -10.15
CA ILE A 80 -7.99 0.65 -11.27
C ILE A 80 -6.68 0.65 -12.07
N THR A 81 -5.54 0.68 -11.40
CA THR A 81 -4.23 0.68 -12.07
C THR A 81 -3.97 -0.62 -12.86
N VAL A 82 -4.27 -1.78 -12.28
CA VAL A 82 -4.09 -3.08 -12.96
C VAL A 82 -5.07 -3.22 -14.13
N GLY A 83 -6.32 -2.77 -13.97
CA GLY A 83 -7.31 -2.74 -15.04
C GLY A 83 -6.89 -1.85 -16.21
N PHE A 84 -6.31 -0.67 -15.92
CA PHE A 84 -5.79 0.23 -16.96
C PHE A 84 -4.62 -0.42 -17.72
N ILE A 85 -3.68 -1.07 -17.03
CA ILE A 85 -2.54 -1.75 -17.66
C ILE A 85 -3.02 -2.93 -18.53
N ALA A 86 -3.97 -3.73 -18.05
CA ALA A 86 -4.54 -4.84 -18.81
C ALA A 86 -5.30 -4.36 -20.06
N SER A 87 -6.10 -3.29 -19.92
CA SER A 87 -6.79 -2.66 -21.05
C SER A 87 -5.79 -2.14 -22.09
N LEU A 88 -4.72 -1.48 -21.66
CA LEU A 88 -3.68 -0.96 -22.53
C LEU A 88 -2.93 -2.08 -23.27
N MET A 89 -2.66 -3.21 -22.60
CA MET A 89 -2.10 -4.41 -23.25
C MET A 89 -3.02 -5.00 -24.31
N ILE A 90 -4.34 -5.05 -24.06
CA ILE A 90 -5.31 -5.57 -25.03
C ILE A 90 -5.37 -4.67 -26.26
N VAL A 91 -5.36 -3.34 -26.08
CA VAL A 91 -5.35 -2.37 -27.19
C VAL A 91 -4.08 -2.51 -28.03
N VAL A 92 -2.91 -2.62 -27.39
CA VAL A 92 -1.64 -2.82 -28.11
C VAL A 92 -1.66 -4.13 -28.90
N HIS A 93 -2.14 -5.22 -28.29
CA HIS A 93 -2.21 -6.53 -28.94
C HIS A 93 -3.20 -6.56 -30.12
N PHE A 94 -4.27 -5.76 -30.08
CA PHE A 94 -5.22 -5.63 -31.19
C PHE A 94 -4.73 -4.70 -32.31
N VAL A 95 -3.84 -3.75 -32.02
CA VAL A 95 -3.35 -2.74 -32.97
C VAL A 95 -2.05 -3.15 -33.67
N THR A 96 -1.34 -4.20 -33.23
CA THR A 96 -0.23 -4.78 -33.97
C THR A 96 -0.69 -5.87 -34.95
N PRO A 97 -0.91 -5.58 -36.24
CA PRO A 97 -1.07 -6.63 -37.24
C PRO A 97 0.24 -7.40 -37.41
N SER A 98 0.16 -8.74 -37.31
CA SER A 98 1.29 -9.63 -37.59
C SER A 98 1.88 -9.38 -38.99
N PRO A 99 3.20 -9.20 -39.12
CA PRO A 99 3.85 -9.07 -40.42
C PRO A 99 3.81 -10.43 -41.15
N LYS A 100 3.01 -10.50 -42.22
CA LYS A 100 3.05 -11.63 -43.18
C LYS A 100 4.33 -11.48 -44.02
N PRO A 101 5.15 -12.53 -44.17
CA PRO A 101 6.33 -12.48 -45.03
C PRO A 101 5.91 -12.42 -46.51
N VAL A 102 6.38 -11.38 -47.21
CA VAL A 102 6.20 -11.22 -48.66
C VAL A 102 7.13 -12.21 -49.37
N ASN A 103 6.52 -13.20 -50.03
CA ASN A 103 7.18 -14.07 -51.00
C ASN A 103 7.51 -13.27 -52.26
N THR A 104 8.80 -12.98 -52.44
CA THR A 104 9.37 -12.52 -53.72
C THR A 104 9.65 -13.76 -54.58
N ALA A 105 8.80 -14.02 -55.58
CA ALA A 105 9.06 -15.05 -56.58
C ALA A 105 8.77 -14.52 -58.00
N SER A 106 9.84 -14.52 -58.80
CA SER A 106 9.93 -14.52 -60.27
C SER A 106 9.24 -13.42 -61.08
N MET A 107 10.04 -12.46 -61.55
CA MET A 107 9.78 -11.81 -62.83
C MET A 107 10.01 -12.83 -63.95
N GLN A 108 8.93 -13.22 -64.60
CA GLN A 108 8.94 -14.02 -65.82
C GLN A 108 9.18 -13.10 -67.03
N LYS A 109 10.36 -13.25 -67.62
CA LYS A 109 10.74 -12.74 -68.94
C LYS A 109 9.78 -13.31 -69.99
N SER A 110 8.92 -12.46 -70.55
CA SER A 110 8.13 -12.81 -71.75
C SER A 110 8.71 -12.07 -72.95
N ASN A 111 9.19 -12.87 -73.90
CA ASN A 111 9.71 -12.48 -75.19
C ASN A 111 8.61 -12.83 -76.21
N VAL A 112 8.00 -11.84 -76.86
CA VAL A 112 7.15 -12.06 -78.04
C VAL A 112 7.42 -10.97 -79.07
N SER A 113 7.81 -11.44 -80.25
CA SER A 113 8.04 -10.72 -81.51
C SER A 113 6.77 -10.16 -82.16
N GLN A 114 7.01 -9.35 -83.22
CA GLN A 114 6.10 -8.87 -84.28
C GLN A 114 5.27 -7.63 -83.93
N GLN A 115 5.21 -6.57 -84.76
CA GLN A 115 5.32 -6.50 -86.22
C GLN A 115 5.79 -5.09 -86.66
N VAL A 116 6.51 -5.04 -87.78
CA VAL A 116 7.01 -3.82 -88.42
C VAL A 116 5.88 -3.12 -89.16
N GLN A 117 5.61 -1.85 -88.81
CA GLN A 117 4.93 -0.90 -89.68
C GLN A 117 5.83 0.32 -89.88
N VAL A 118 6.14 0.60 -91.13
CA VAL A 118 7.02 1.68 -91.59
C VAL A 118 6.21 2.97 -91.60
N GLN A 119 6.54 3.91 -90.71
CA GLN A 119 6.10 5.30 -90.79
C GLN A 119 7.26 6.25 -90.46
N SER A 120 7.35 7.31 -91.24
CA SER A 120 8.40 8.33 -91.32
C SER A 120 8.96 8.85 -89.98
N PRO A 121 10.23 9.29 -89.95
CA PRO A 121 10.88 9.77 -88.73
C PRO A 121 10.40 11.19 -88.37
N ALA A 122 9.55 11.26 -87.35
CA ALA A 122 9.29 12.47 -86.55
C ALA A 122 9.89 12.26 -85.14
N PRO A 123 10.24 13.31 -84.39
CA PRO A 123 11.26 13.27 -83.34
C PRO A 123 10.80 12.48 -82.10
N MET A 124 11.08 11.18 -82.06
CA MET A 124 10.84 10.30 -80.92
C MET A 124 11.85 10.49 -79.76
N SER A 125 12.80 11.42 -79.86
CA SER A 125 13.82 11.64 -78.83
C SER A 125 13.25 12.28 -77.56
N THR A 126 12.26 13.18 -77.68
CA THR A 126 11.77 13.99 -76.55
C THR A 126 11.00 13.19 -75.49
N VAL A 127 10.21 12.20 -75.91
CA VAL A 127 9.41 11.36 -74.97
C VAL A 127 10.32 10.42 -74.18
N THR A 128 11.32 9.84 -74.84
CA THR A 128 12.30 8.96 -74.19
C THR A 128 13.20 9.72 -73.23
N GLN A 129 13.60 10.95 -73.57
CA GLN A 129 14.36 11.84 -72.69
C GLN A 129 13.58 12.20 -71.41
N SER A 130 12.28 12.50 -71.56
CA SER A 130 11.40 12.84 -70.43
C SER A 130 11.22 11.65 -69.46
N ARG A 131 11.00 10.44 -70.00
CA ARG A 131 10.93 9.20 -69.20
C ARG A 131 12.23 8.92 -68.43
N LEU A 132 13.38 9.22 -69.02
CA LEU A 132 14.69 9.04 -68.37
C LEU A 132 14.88 10.04 -67.21
N ASN A 133 14.47 11.29 -67.40
CA ASN A 133 14.50 12.31 -66.36
C ASN A 133 13.56 11.97 -65.20
N ASP A 134 12.34 11.49 -65.48
CA ASP A 134 11.41 11.02 -64.45
C ASP A 134 11.97 9.84 -63.66
N LEU A 135 12.66 8.91 -64.33
CA LEU A 135 13.29 7.77 -63.68
C LEU A 135 14.46 8.20 -62.79
N SER A 136 15.29 9.14 -63.26
CA SER A 136 16.36 9.75 -62.48
C SER A 136 15.82 10.46 -61.25
N ALA A 137 14.76 11.26 -61.40
CA ALA A 137 14.11 11.95 -60.30
C ALA A 137 13.51 10.99 -59.26
N LYS A 138 12.91 9.88 -59.72
CA LYS A 138 12.44 8.80 -58.82
C LYS A 138 13.58 8.10 -58.11
N GLN A 139 14.70 7.85 -58.79
CA GLN A 139 15.89 7.26 -58.19
C GLN A 139 16.47 8.16 -57.09
N ASP A 140 16.59 9.47 -57.34
CA ASP A 140 17.06 10.43 -56.35
C ASP A 140 16.11 10.54 -55.15
N SER A 141 14.81 10.53 -55.40
CA SER A 141 13.79 10.51 -54.33
C SER A 141 13.88 9.24 -53.48
N SER A 142 14.07 8.08 -54.12
CA SER A 142 14.28 6.81 -53.43
C SER A 142 15.56 6.82 -52.59
N GLN A 143 16.68 7.32 -53.15
CA GLN A 143 17.95 7.44 -52.43
C GLN A 143 17.83 8.32 -51.18
N ARG A 144 17.11 9.44 -51.28
CA ARG A 144 16.81 10.32 -50.13
C ARG A 144 15.94 9.61 -49.10
N SER A 145 14.92 8.88 -49.55
CA SER A 145 14.02 8.13 -48.67
C SER A 145 14.76 7.03 -47.91
N VAL A 146 15.65 6.29 -48.59
CA VAL A 146 16.51 5.28 -47.97
C VAL A 146 17.45 5.93 -46.94
N SER A 147 18.07 7.06 -47.29
CA SER A 147 18.97 7.78 -46.36
C SER A 147 18.22 8.23 -45.10
N GLN A 148 17.00 8.76 -45.25
CA GLN A 148 16.15 9.12 -44.11
C GLN A 148 15.75 7.90 -43.27
N LEU A 149 15.49 6.76 -43.91
CA LEU A 149 15.15 5.53 -43.21
C LEU A 149 16.35 5.01 -42.40
N THR A 150 17.56 5.04 -42.98
CA THR A 150 18.80 4.71 -42.28
C THR A 150 18.99 5.59 -41.05
N SER A 151 18.85 6.92 -41.18
CA SER A 151 18.95 7.82 -40.04
C SER A 151 17.92 7.54 -38.94
N LYS A 152 16.68 7.18 -39.32
CA LYS A 152 15.65 6.77 -38.34
C LYS A 152 16.01 5.45 -37.65
N VAL A 153 16.59 4.49 -38.36
CA VAL A 153 17.04 3.22 -37.79
C VAL A 153 18.18 3.45 -36.82
N ASP A 154 19.15 4.32 -37.15
CA ASP A 154 20.24 4.69 -36.25
C ASP A 154 19.71 5.38 -34.98
N GLN A 155 18.73 6.28 -35.14
CA GLN A 155 18.07 6.93 -34.00
C GLN A 155 17.31 5.93 -33.11
N LEU A 156 16.60 4.97 -33.72
CA LEU A 156 15.93 3.90 -32.97
C LEU A 156 16.92 2.98 -32.26
N SER A 157 18.04 2.65 -32.90
CA SER A 157 19.12 1.87 -32.29
C SER A 157 19.68 2.57 -31.07
N SER A 158 19.99 3.86 -31.17
CA SER A 158 20.47 4.66 -30.03
C SER A 158 19.44 4.76 -28.90
N SER A 159 18.16 4.92 -29.25
CA SER A 159 17.05 4.95 -28.29
C SER A 159 16.90 3.61 -27.57
N LEU A 160 17.03 2.49 -28.30
CA LEU A 160 16.97 1.15 -27.73
C LEU A 160 18.12 0.93 -26.74
N SER A 161 19.34 1.33 -27.09
CA SER A 161 20.48 1.27 -26.16
C SER A 161 20.26 2.11 -24.90
N SER A 162 19.65 3.30 -25.02
CA SER A 162 19.28 4.12 -23.87
C SER A 162 18.22 3.45 -22.99
N VAL A 163 17.24 2.79 -23.60
CA VAL A 163 16.20 2.04 -22.87
C VAL A 163 16.81 0.85 -22.14
N GLU A 164 17.71 0.10 -22.79
CA GLU A 164 18.42 -1.01 -22.15
C GLU A 164 19.25 -0.54 -20.94
N GLN A 165 19.91 0.61 -21.07
CA GLN A 165 20.66 1.20 -19.96
C GLN A 165 19.74 1.65 -18.82
N SER A 166 18.62 2.30 -19.14
CA SER A 166 17.59 2.67 -18.15
C SER A 166 17.00 1.44 -17.46
N GLN A 167 16.75 0.36 -18.19
CA GLN A 167 16.29 -0.92 -17.64
C GLN A 167 17.31 -1.52 -16.67
N ARG A 168 18.61 -1.47 -17.00
CA ARG A 168 19.67 -1.95 -16.10
C ARG A 168 19.74 -1.12 -14.82
N MET A 169 19.69 0.21 -14.93
CA MET A 169 19.65 1.11 -13.76
C MET A 169 18.41 0.84 -12.91
N THR A 170 17.24 0.72 -13.51
CA THR A 170 15.99 0.41 -12.80
C THR A 170 16.08 -0.92 -12.05
N ASN A 171 16.61 -1.96 -12.70
CA ASN A 171 16.83 -3.25 -12.04
C ASN A 171 17.82 -3.16 -10.87
N GLN A 172 18.83 -2.32 -10.98
CA GLN A 172 19.77 -2.07 -9.88
C GLN A 172 19.07 -1.35 -8.72
N SER A 173 18.32 -0.28 -8.99
CA SER A 173 17.55 0.44 -7.97
C SER A 173 16.53 -0.47 -7.27
N ILE A 174 15.87 -1.38 -8.00
CA ILE A 174 14.95 -2.37 -7.42
C ILE A 174 15.69 -3.31 -6.47
N ARG A 175 16.89 -3.77 -6.84
CA ARG A 175 17.71 -4.65 -5.96
C ARG A 175 18.14 -3.92 -4.70
N GLU A 176 18.59 -2.67 -4.82
CA GLU A 176 18.97 -1.83 -3.69
C GLU A 176 17.77 -1.58 -2.76
N LEU A 177 16.61 -1.22 -3.31
CA LEU A 177 15.38 -1.03 -2.54
C LEU A 177 14.94 -2.31 -1.83
N THR A 178 15.06 -3.45 -2.50
CA THR A 178 14.77 -4.77 -1.90
C THR A 178 15.71 -5.08 -0.74
N GLN A 179 17.00 -4.76 -0.88
CA GLN A 179 17.98 -4.91 0.20
C GLN A 179 17.66 -3.99 1.39
N GLN A 180 17.32 -2.72 1.13
CA GLN A 180 16.90 -1.78 2.16
C GLN A 180 15.62 -2.25 2.88
N MET A 181 14.62 -2.73 2.16
CA MET A 181 13.41 -3.32 2.76
C MET A 181 13.75 -4.52 3.64
N LYS A 182 14.65 -5.41 3.20
CA LYS A 182 15.08 -6.55 4.01
C LYS A 182 15.80 -6.10 5.28
N GLN A 183 16.68 -5.10 5.19
CA GLN A 183 17.34 -4.52 6.36
C GLN A 183 16.35 -3.89 7.32
N LEU A 184 15.39 -3.10 6.82
CA LEU A 184 14.34 -2.49 7.61
C LEU A 184 13.46 -3.55 8.29
N SER A 185 13.09 -4.61 7.57
CA SER A 185 12.32 -5.73 8.13
C SER A 185 13.09 -6.43 9.26
N VAL A 186 14.39 -6.63 9.11
CA VAL A 186 15.24 -7.19 10.19
C VAL A 186 15.31 -6.24 11.38
N GLN A 187 15.47 -4.94 11.16
CA GLN A 187 15.49 -3.94 12.22
C GLN A 187 14.15 -3.88 12.96
N MET A 188 13.03 -3.89 12.23
CA MET A 188 11.68 -3.93 12.80
C MET A 188 11.46 -5.20 13.60
N ASN A 189 11.85 -6.37 13.10
CA ASN A 189 11.73 -7.61 13.87
C ASN A 189 12.62 -7.63 15.11
N LYS A 190 13.80 -6.99 15.05
CA LYS A 190 14.67 -6.81 16.22
C LYS A 190 14.01 -5.88 17.24
N LEU A 191 13.45 -4.75 16.80
CA LEU A 191 12.75 -3.80 17.65
C LEU A 191 11.50 -4.42 18.28
N GLU A 192 10.74 -5.20 17.51
CA GLU A 192 9.58 -5.96 18.00
C GLU A 192 10.02 -7.00 19.04
N LYS A 193 11.12 -7.73 18.81
CA LYS A 193 11.67 -8.67 19.80
C LYS A 193 12.19 -7.97 21.05
N GLU A 194 12.80 -6.81 20.90
CA GLU A 194 13.28 -6.00 22.03
C GLU A 194 12.10 -5.46 22.82
N GLN A 195 11.09 -4.90 22.16
CA GLN A 195 9.85 -4.45 22.79
C GLN A 195 9.09 -5.61 23.44
N ALA A 196 9.04 -6.78 22.81
CA ALA A 196 8.47 -7.99 23.40
C ALA A 196 9.32 -8.53 24.57
N ALA A 197 10.63 -8.31 24.58
CA ALA A 197 11.49 -8.66 25.72
C ALA A 197 11.33 -7.67 26.88
N LEU A 198 11.05 -6.39 26.59
CA LEU A 198 10.68 -5.38 27.58
C LEU A 198 9.23 -5.54 28.07
N ALA A 199 8.33 -6.03 27.22
CA ALA A 199 6.92 -6.29 27.53
C ALA A 199 6.68 -7.68 28.13
N LYS A 200 7.63 -8.62 27.97
CA LYS A 200 7.69 -9.79 28.83
C LYS A 200 7.95 -9.24 30.23
N PRO A 201 7.02 -9.41 31.20
CA PRO A 201 7.33 -9.08 32.56
C PRO A 201 8.58 -9.87 32.90
N LYS A 202 9.65 -9.14 33.26
CA LYS A 202 10.81 -9.65 33.98
C LYS A 202 10.26 -10.73 34.90
N GLY A 203 10.64 -11.98 34.62
CA GLY A 203 9.92 -13.14 35.12
C GLY A 203 9.49 -12.91 36.55
N GLU A 204 8.27 -13.34 36.86
CA GLU A 204 7.95 -13.80 38.20
C GLU A 204 9.06 -14.78 38.62
N SER A 205 10.17 -14.22 39.13
CA SER A 205 10.77 -14.67 40.35
C SER A 205 9.59 -15.00 41.24
N ALA A 206 9.26 -16.29 41.32
CA ALA A 206 8.15 -16.85 42.07
C ALA A 206 7.73 -15.88 43.16
N VAL A 207 6.75 -15.01 42.87
CA VAL A 207 6.24 -14.09 43.87
C VAL A 207 5.42 -15.03 44.74
N PRO A 208 5.85 -15.32 45.98
CA PRO A 208 5.03 -16.16 46.84
C PRO A 208 3.69 -15.45 46.93
N SER A 209 2.62 -16.16 46.52
CA SER A 209 1.23 -15.72 46.66
C SER A 209 1.11 -14.93 47.96
N ALA A 210 1.08 -13.60 47.84
CA ALA A 210 1.17 -12.72 48.99
C ALA A 210 -0.13 -12.96 49.76
N LYS A 211 0.02 -13.60 50.92
CA LYS A 211 -1.08 -13.91 51.83
C LYS A 211 -1.97 -12.66 51.95
N PRO A 212 -3.31 -12.82 51.92
CA PRO A 212 -4.22 -11.69 51.94
C PRO A 212 -3.85 -10.74 53.09
N VAL A 213 -3.55 -9.48 52.75
CA VAL A 213 -3.09 -8.49 53.74
C VAL A 213 -4.23 -8.20 54.69
N THR A 214 -4.10 -8.67 55.92
CA THR A 214 -5.00 -8.35 57.03
C THR A 214 -4.53 -7.04 57.65
N TYR A 215 -5.45 -6.11 57.85
CA TYR A 215 -5.16 -4.87 58.55
C TYR A 215 -5.55 -5.00 60.02
N HIS A 216 -4.79 -4.36 60.89
CA HIS A 216 -5.06 -4.21 62.31
C HIS A 216 -4.95 -2.74 62.69
N ILE A 217 -5.74 -2.29 63.66
CA ILE A 217 -5.61 -0.92 64.15
C ILE A 217 -4.43 -0.86 65.11
N LYS A 218 -3.63 0.21 64.96
CA LYS A 218 -2.50 0.55 65.83
C LYS A 218 -2.84 1.71 66.77
N ALA A 219 -3.60 2.68 66.26
CA ALA A 219 -4.07 3.81 67.05
C ALA A 219 -5.37 4.36 66.45
N VAL A 220 -6.27 4.85 67.30
CA VAL A 220 -7.43 5.63 66.87
C VAL A 220 -7.39 6.96 67.57
N GLU A 221 -7.44 8.02 66.79
CA GLU A 221 -7.61 9.39 67.23
C GLU A 221 -8.98 9.86 66.72
N SER A 222 -9.63 10.80 67.41
CA SER A 222 -11.00 11.22 67.09
C SER A 222 -11.16 11.58 65.60
N GLY A 223 -11.78 10.68 64.82
CA GLY A 223 -11.98 10.82 63.37
C GLY A 223 -10.88 10.29 62.44
N ARG A 224 -9.78 9.73 62.96
CA ARG A 224 -8.68 9.12 62.17
C ARG A 224 -8.19 7.82 62.79
N ALA A 225 -8.06 6.77 61.98
CA ALA A 225 -7.48 5.50 62.42
C ALA A 225 -6.15 5.23 61.73
N TRP A 226 -5.17 4.77 62.50
CA TRP A 226 -3.90 4.27 62.00
C TRP A 226 -4.00 2.76 61.88
N ILE A 227 -4.01 2.26 60.64
CA ILE A 227 -4.07 0.84 60.35
C ILE A 227 -2.70 0.33 59.91
N LEU A 228 -2.29 -0.82 60.44
CA LEU A 228 -1.10 -1.55 60.08
C LEU A 228 -1.49 -2.78 59.27
N GLY A 229 -1.04 -2.87 58.03
CA GLY A 229 -1.19 -4.09 57.24
C GLY A 229 -0.24 -5.17 57.74
N SER A 230 -0.59 -6.45 57.51
CA SER A 230 0.29 -7.60 57.78
C SER A 230 1.60 -7.57 56.97
N ASN A 231 1.73 -6.64 56.03
CA ASN A 231 2.96 -6.32 55.30
C ASN A 231 3.86 -5.31 56.03
N GLY A 232 3.48 -4.87 57.25
CA GLY A 232 4.22 -3.88 58.03
C GLY A 232 4.00 -2.43 57.58
N VAL A 233 3.14 -2.19 56.59
CA VAL A 233 2.84 -0.84 56.09
C VAL A 233 1.75 -0.21 56.95
N SER A 234 2.06 0.95 57.54
CA SER A 234 1.09 1.76 58.29
C SER A 234 0.44 2.78 57.37
N LYS A 235 -0.88 2.93 57.44
CA LYS A 235 -1.65 3.95 56.71
C LYS A 235 -2.64 4.61 57.66
N SER A 236 -2.72 5.93 57.62
CA SER A 236 -3.81 6.68 58.25
C SER A 236 -5.03 6.67 57.36
N VAL A 237 -6.20 6.40 57.93
CA VAL A 237 -7.48 6.38 57.20
C VAL A 237 -8.51 7.26 57.91
N ILE A 238 -9.29 7.99 57.12
CA ILE A 238 -10.44 8.77 57.58
C ILE A 238 -11.74 8.20 57.02
N VAL A 239 -12.88 8.63 57.55
CA VAL A 239 -14.19 8.27 57.00
C VAL A 239 -14.26 8.72 55.53
N GLY A 240 -14.60 7.79 54.63
CA GLY A 240 -14.61 7.97 53.18
C GLY A 240 -13.37 7.42 52.45
N ASP A 241 -12.25 7.18 53.14
CA ASP A 241 -11.03 6.67 52.50
C ASP A 241 -11.18 5.22 52.04
N THR A 242 -10.59 4.92 50.88
CA THR A 242 -10.50 3.54 50.38
C THR A 242 -9.22 2.88 50.87
N ILE A 243 -9.36 1.73 51.53
CA ILE A 243 -8.24 0.95 52.09
C ILE A 243 -7.64 0.04 51.03
N ASN A 244 -8.45 -0.91 50.55
CA ASN A 244 -8.13 -1.86 49.49
C ASN A 244 -9.46 -2.39 48.92
N LYS A 245 -9.44 -2.94 47.71
CA LYS A 245 -10.58 -3.60 47.05
C LYS A 245 -11.30 -4.61 47.93
N ARG A 246 -10.59 -5.26 48.87
CA ARG A 246 -11.19 -6.22 49.83
C ARG A 246 -12.02 -5.56 50.93
N TYR A 247 -11.51 -4.49 51.55
CA TYR A 247 -12.16 -3.82 52.68
C TYR A 247 -13.13 -2.72 52.22
N GLY A 248 -12.87 -2.11 51.06
CA GLY A 248 -13.67 -1.01 50.52
C GLY A 248 -13.32 0.32 51.17
N THR A 249 -14.35 1.13 51.39
CA THR A 249 -14.31 2.48 51.95
C THR A 249 -14.62 2.46 53.44
N VAL A 250 -14.02 3.36 54.21
CA VAL A 250 -14.32 3.51 55.65
C VAL A 250 -15.66 4.21 55.81
N LEU A 251 -16.59 3.58 56.52
CA LEU A 251 -17.94 4.11 56.79
C LEU A 251 -17.98 4.88 58.11
N ALA A 252 -17.37 4.33 59.15
CA ALA A 252 -17.35 4.93 60.48
C ALA A 252 -16.10 4.46 61.25
N ILE A 253 -15.60 5.33 62.12
CA ILE A 253 -14.47 5.05 63.01
C ILE A 253 -14.98 5.28 64.44
N ASP A 254 -15.05 4.20 65.21
CA ASP A 254 -15.37 4.25 66.63
C ASP A 254 -14.06 4.31 67.41
N ALA A 255 -13.79 5.46 68.04
CA ALA A 255 -12.59 5.69 68.84
C ALA A 255 -12.70 5.05 70.24
N ASP A 256 -13.92 4.88 70.76
CA ASP A 256 -14.15 4.33 72.10
C ASP A 256 -13.95 2.80 72.09
N GLN A 257 -14.37 2.14 71.01
CA GLN A 257 -14.23 0.70 70.84
C GLN A 257 -13.00 0.30 70.02
N GLY A 258 -12.37 1.25 69.33
CA GLY A 258 -11.25 0.97 68.43
C GLY A 258 -11.66 0.11 67.25
N LEU A 259 -12.81 0.41 66.65
CA LEU A 259 -13.39 -0.34 65.54
C LEU A 259 -13.50 0.55 64.31
N VAL A 260 -13.08 0.04 63.16
CA VAL A 260 -13.26 0.71 61.87
C VAL A 260 -14.23 -0.11 61.04
N TYR A 261 -15.38 0.48 60.74
CA TYR A 261 -16.40 -0.10 59.88
C TYR A 261 -16.13 0.22 58.43
N THR A 262 -16.24 -0.77 57.57
CA THR A 262 -15.95 -0.62 56.14
C THR A 262 -17.14 -1.02 55.27
N SER A 263 -17.21 -0.53 54.03
CA SER A 263 -18.33 -0.80 53.10
C SER A 263 -18.44 -2.26 52.67
N SER A 264 -17.37 -3.04 52.85
CA SER A 264 -17.41 -4.50 52.69
C SER A 264 -18.11 -5.24 53.84
N LYS A 265 -18.66 -4.53 54.85
CA LYS A 265 -19.18 -5.06 56.12
C LYS A 265 -18.14 -5.77 56.99
N MET A 266 -16.85 -5.62 56.68
CA MET A 266 -15.78 -6.07 57.55
C MET A 266 -15.44 -4.99 58.58
N THR A 267 -15.18 -5.42 59.81
CA THR A 267 -14.71 -4.55 60.87
C THR A 267 -13.24 -4.84 61.13
N ILE A 268 -12.42 -3.79 61.19
CA ILE A 268 -11.03 -3.88 61.61
C ILE A 268 -10.97 -3.53 63.09
N SER A 269 -10.29 -4.34 63.89
CA SER A 269 -10.07 -4.11 65.31
C SER A 269 -8.57 -4.00 65.62
N PHE A 270 -8.23 -3.64 66.85
CA PHE A 270 -6.86 -3.72 67.36
C PHE A 270 -6.28 -5.12 67.17
N GLY A 271 -4.98 -5.18 66.85
CA GLY A 271 -4.24 -6.43 66.80
C GLY A 271 -4.09 -7.03 68.20
N SER A 272 -3.94 -8.36 68.30
CA SER A 272 -3.83 -9.06 69.58
C SER A 272 -2.66 -8.61 70.48
N ASN A 273 -1.72 -7.83 69.94
CA ASN A 273 -0.53 -7.33 70.65
C ASN A 273 -0.68 -5.89 71.18
N ASP A 274 -1.77 -5.18 70.88
CA ASP A 274 -1.99 -3.76 71.22
C ASP A 274 -3.17 -3.58 72.20
N ARG A 275 -3.54 -4.64 72.93
CA ARG A 275 -4.64 -4.66 73.91
C ARG A 275 -4.12 -4.63 75.35
#